data_AF-A0A979G9A8-F1
#
_entry.id   AF-A0A979G9A8-F1
#
_cell.length_a   1.000
_cell.length_b   1.000
_cell.length_c   1.000
_cell.angle_alpha   90.00
_cell.angle_beta   90.00
_cell.angle_gamma   90.00
#
_symmetry.space_group_name_H-M   'P 1'
#
loop_
_entity.id
_entity.type
_entity.pdbx_description
1 polymer ?
#
loop_
_entity_poly.entity_id
_entity_poly.type
_entity_poly.pdbx_seq_one_letter_code
_entity_poly.pdbx_strand_id
1 'polypeptide(L)'
;MFNRLSYIIGLTLLTLVIFSCSSPNAPTDEKTKSPTSNNYDILSEEKYETSGKAQLLEYAVYKDSIYTKVALEKIVLEIYNLNRDKNIFKQHDAPTVIGVYLYTSQNAFKDRAEWIAMLTKGPYDSEPRISFNDFKITALNGQNDSSKTNDEIELEKLKSYLQERGLELCTFADTLKKVELDNIHKADAKYPDYGDKHMAMIKQLDTQFYESLKKKHKMNENIITKVAIFAMSYCK
;
A
#
# COMPACT_ATOMS: atom_id res chain seq x y z
N MET A 1 84.88 23.99 -7.83
CA MET A 1 84.36 23.88 -9.22
C MET A 1 82.86 24.14 -9.15
N PHE A 2 82.38 25.38 -9.20
CA PHE A 2 82.15 26.25 -10.39
C PHE A 2 81.20 25.65 -11.44
N ASN A 3 79.93 26.07 -11.43
CA ASN A 3 79.21 26.80 -12.49
C ASN A 3 77.68 26.57 -12.37
N ARG A 4 76.89 27.61 -12.06
CA ARG A 4 76.23 28.59 -12.96
C ARG A 4 75.11 27.96 -13.80
N LEU A 5 73.83 28.26 -13.51
CA LEU A 5 73.07 29.42 -14.01
C LEU A 5 72.78 29.32 -15.52
N SER A 6 71.52 29.11 -15.90
CA SER A 6 70.85 29.87 -16.99
C SER A 6 69.36 29.52 -17.11
N TYR A 7 68.56 30.56 -16.95
CA TYR A 7 67.20 30.74 -17.44
C TYR A 7 67.11 30.51 -18.95
N ILE A 8 66.06 29.83 -19.44
CA ILE A 8 65.44 30.17 -20.73
C ILE A 8 63.93 30.27 -20.54
N ILE A 9 63.48 31.49 -20.77
CA ILE A 9 62.11 31.94 -21.00
C ILE A 9 61.68 31.38 -22.37
N GLY A 10 60.55 30.68 -22.42
CA GLY A 10 59.86 30.31 -23.66
C GLY A 10 58.36 30.28 -23.38
N LEU A 11 57.73 31.46 -23.38
CA LEU A 11 56.90 31.93 -24.50
C LEU A 11 55.67 31.02 -24.74
N THR A 12 54.62 31.38 -24.02
CA THR A 12 53.20 31.37 -24.38
C THR A 12 52.84 30.89 -25.79
N LEU A 13 52.07 29.81 -25.88
CA LEU A 13 51.04 29.70 -26.91
C LEU A 13 49.73 29.23 -26.25
N LEU A 14 48.95 30.23 -25.87
CA LEU A 14 47.55 30.12 -25.46
C LEU A 14 46.73 29.78 -26.71
N THR A 15 46.61 28.50 -27.06
CA THR A 15 45.61 28.06 -28.04
C THR A 15 44.27 27.97 -27.34
N LEU A 16 43.53 29.08 -27.47
CA LEU A 16 42.10 29.22 -27.20
C LEU A 16 41.34 28.28 -28.16
N VAL A 17 41.15 27.02 -27.79
CA VAL A 17 40.24 26.14 -28.52
C VAL A 17 38.83 26.38 -27.99
N ILE A 18 38.14 27.27 -28.69
CA ILE A 18 36.69 27.47 -28.64
C ILE A 18 36.05 26.21 -29.24
N PHE A 19 35.88 25.16 -28.42
CA PHE A 19 34.92 24.12 -28.77
C PHE A 19 33.53 24.62 -28.40
N SER A 20 32.84 25.05 -29.45
CA SER A 20 31.39 25.18 -29.56
C SER A 20 30.66 24.25 -28.59
N CYS A 21 29.91 24.87 -27.67
CA CYS A 21 28.77 24.27 -27.01
C CYS A 21 27.73 23.88 -28.06
N SER A 22 27.96 22.75 -28.72
CA SER A 22 26.88 21.99 -29.34
C SER A 22 26.27 21.16 -28.22
N SER A 23 25.13 21.62 -27.69
CA SER A 23 24.29 20.86 -26.77
C SER A 23 24.26 19.40 -27.24
N PRO A 24 24.64 18.43 -26.39
CA PRO A 24 24.24 17.06 -26.65
C PRO A 24 22.73 17.09 -26.55
N ASN A 25 22.06 16.98 -27.69
CA ASN A 25 20.69 16.51 -27.70
C ASN A 25 20.69 15.26 -26.84
N ALA A 26 20.01 15.34 -25.70
CA ALA A 26 19.80 14.21 -24.83
C ALA A 26 19.37 13.04 -25.71
N PRO A 27 19.97 11.84 -25.58
CA PRO A 27 19.45 10.66 -26.23
C PRO A 27 17.99 10.59 -25.82
N THR A 28 17.11 10.83 -26.78
CA THR A 28 15.69 10.58 -26.58
C THR A 28 15.64 9.07 -26.43
N ASP A 29 15.45 8.61 -25.20
CA ASP A 29 15.23 7.21 -24.87
C ASP A 29 14.12 6.70 -25.79
N GLU A 30 14.54 6.08 -26.88
CA GLU A 30 13.67 5.32 -27.74
C GLU A 30 13.22 4.16 -26.86
N LYS A 31 12.05 4.33 -26.21
CA LYS A 31 11.34 3.28 -25.49
C LYS A 31 11.18 2.13 -26.48
N THR A 32 12.12 1.19 -26.47
CA THR A 32 11.98 -0.13 -27.05
C THR A 32 10.66 -0.65 -26.52
N LYS A 33 9.62 -0.62 -27.37
CA LYS A 33 8.31 -1.14 -27.03
C LYS A 33 8.51 -2.63 -26.77
N SER A 34 8.64 -2.96 -25.49
CA SER A 34 8.64 -4.32 -25.01
C SER A 34 7.43 -5.04 -25.61
N PRO A 35 7.57 -6.29 -26.07
CA PRO A 35 6.46 -7.08 -26.59
C PRO A 35 5.31 -7.00 -25.58
N THR A 36 4.18 -6.47 -26.04
CA THR A 36 3.01 -6.25 -25.19
C THR A 36 2.44 -7.62 -24.84
N SER A 37 2.85 -8.16 -23.70
CA SER A 37 2.23 -9.36 -23.15
C SER A 37 0.78 -9.02 -22.80
N ASN A 38 -0.16 -9.88 -23.19
CA ASN A 38 -1.58 -9.62 -22.97
C ASN A 38 -1.94 -9.54 -21.47
N ASN A 39 -1.07 -10.02 -20.59
CA ASN A 39 -1.37 -10.22 -19.17
C ASN A 39 -0.69 -9.21 -18.24
N TYR A 40 0.22 -8.37 -18.74
CA TYR A 40 0.86 -7.31 -17.94
C TYR A 40 1.33 -6.13 -18.78
N ASP A 41 1.54 -4.97 -18.15
CA ASP A 41 2.27 -3.83 -18.71
C ASP A 41 3.49 -3.52 -17.85
N ILE A 42 4.64 -3.29 -18.49
CA ILE A 42 5.80 -2.70 -17.80
C ILE A 42 5.54 -1.20 -17.62
N LEU A 43 5.51 -0.74 -16.37
CA LEU A 43 5.37 0.66 -16.00
C LEU A 43 6.69 1.41 -16.06
N SER A 44 7.74 0.80 -15.51
CA SER A 44 9.04 1.44 -15.32
C SER A 44 10.15 0.40 -15.27
N GLU A 45 11.28 0.76 -15.87
CA GLU A 45 12.55 0.04 -15.82
C GLU A 45 13.57 0.97 -15.15
N GLU A 46 14.15 0.56 -14.04
CA GLU A 46 15.16 1.33 -13.31
C GLU A 46 16.51 0.61 -13.34
N LYS A 47 17.58 1.33 -13.70
CA LYS A 47 18.94 0.80 -13.85
C LYS A 47 19.87 1.49 -12.89
N TYR A 48 20.73 0.71 -12.26
CA TYR A 48 21.80 1.22 -11.39
C TYR A 48 23.08 0.42 -11.60
N GLU A 49 24.21 1.10 -11.75
CA GLU A 49 25.49 0.47 -12.05
C GLU A 49 26.64 1.05 -11.22
N THR A 50 27.46 0.16 -10.69
CA THR A 50 28.80 0.42 -10.15
C THR A 50 29.77 -0.63 -10.67
N SER A 51 31.06 -0.48 -10.36
CA SER A 51 32.09 -1.46 -10.76
C SER A 51 31.83 -2.89 -10.27
N GLY A 52 31.12 -3.06 -9.16
CA GLY A 52 30.83 -4.39 -8.59
C GLY A 52 29.36 -4.82 -8.69
N LYS A 53 28.49 -4.02 -9.32
CA LYS A 53 27.05 -4.28 -9.32
C LYS A 53 26.36 -3.63 -10.51
N ALA A 54 25.69 -4.44 -11.31
CA ALA A 54 24.66 -3.99 -12.26
C ALA A 54 23.28 -4.44 -11.76
N GLN A 55 22.36 -3.50 -11.55
CA GLN A 55 21.02 -3.77 -11.02
C GLN A 55 19.96 -3.29 -12.02
N LEU A 56 19.02 -4.19 -12.31
CA LEU A 56 17.83 -3.93 -13.10
C LEU A 56 16.58 -4.14 -12.23
N LEU A 57 15.72 -3.13 -12.10
CA LEU A 57 14.42 -3.25 -11.46
C LEU A 57 13.32 -3.02 -12.49
N GLU A 58 12.41 -3.98 -12.61
CA GLU A 58 11.25 -3.94 -13.48
C GLU A 58 9.98 -3.83 -12.63
N TYR A 59 9.14 -2.84 -12.95
CA TYR A 59 7.87 -2.61 -12.27
C TYR A 59 6.75 -2.81 -13.27
N ALA A 60 5.82 -3.72 -12.97
CA ALA A 60 4.77 -4.12 -13.89
C ALA A 60 3.38 -4.09 -13.25
N VAL A 61 2.35 -3.91 -14.06
CA VAL A 61 0.94 -4.04 -13.68
C VAL A 61 0.38 -5.32 -14.29
N TYR A 62 -0.18 -6.18 -13.45
CA TYR A 62 -0.91 -7.35 -13.88
C TYR A 62 -2.31 -6.94 -14.36
N LYS A 63 -2.71 -7.42 -15.54
CA LYS A 63 -3.97 -7.02 -16.20
C LYS A 63 -5.14 -7.96 -15.97
N ASP A 64 -4.88 -9.18 -15.49
CA ASP A 64 -5.94 -10.15 -15.25
C ASP A 64 -6.65 -9.87 -13.92
N SER A 65 -7.82 -10.48 -13.77
CA SER A 65 -8.64 -10.49 -12.56
C SER A 65 -8.32 -11.68 -11.64
N ILE A 66 -7.59 -12.69 -12.10
CA ILE A 66 -7.29 -13.92 -11.35
C ILE A 66 -5.91 -13.80 -10.67
N TYR A 67 -5.92 -13.57 -9.35
CA TYR A 67 -4.72 -13.37 -8.52
C TYR A 67 -4.25 -14.64 -7.80
N THR A 68 -4.05 -15.74 -8.53
CA THR A 68 -3.46 -16.96 -7.94
C THR A 68 -1.93 -16.86 -7.88
N LYS A 69 -1.30 -17.45 -6.86
CA LYS A 69 0.17 -17.49 -6.73
C LYS A 69 0.83 -18.04 -8.00
N VAL A 70 0.26 -19.12 -8.58
CA VAL A 70 0.74 -19.75 -9.81
C VAL A 70 0.70 -18.79 -11.00
N ALA A 71 -0.39 -18.03 -11.17
CA ALA A 71 -0.50 -17.06 -12.25
C ALA A 71 0.51 -15.91 -12.08
N LEU A 72 0.62 -15.35 -10.88
CA LEU A 72 1.54 -14.25 -10.58
C LEU A 72 3.01 -14.68 -10.70
N GLU A 73 3.35 -15.88 -10.23
CA GLU A 73 4.67 -16.51 -10.37
C GLU A 73 5.09 -16.60 -11.84
N LYS A 74 4.19 -17.09 -12.70
CA LYS A 74 4.43 -17.18 -14.13
C LYS A 74 4.78 -15.82 -14.72
N ILE A 75 4.06 -14.76 -14.35
CA ILE A 75 4.32 -13.41 -14.87
C ILE A 75 5.67 -12.86 -14.41
N VAL A 76 6.00 -12.95 -13.12
CA VAL A 76 7.29 -12.41 -12.64
C VAL A 76 8.48 -13.20 -13.21
N LEU A 77 8.34 -14.51 -13.42
CA LEU A 77 9.34 -15.34 -14.09
C LEU A 77 9.48 -15.01 -15.58
N GLU A 78 8.37 -14.77 -16.28
CA GLU A 78 8.40 -14.36 -17.68
C GLU A 78 9.18 -13.04 -17.84
N ILE A 79 8.86 -12.04 -17.03
CA ILE A 79 9.59 -10.75 -17.02
C ILE A 79 11.06 -10.97 -16.68
N TYR A 80 11.37 -11.77 -15.66
CA TYR A 80 12.77 -12.08 -15.32
C TYR A 80 13.54 -12.71 -16.48
N ASN A 81 12.97 -13.74 -17.12
CA ASN A 81 13.63 -14.47 -18.21
C ASN A 81 13.85 -13.61 -19.46
N LEU A 82 12.97 -12.65 -19.74
CA LEU A 82 13.16 -11.69 -20.82
C LEU A 82 14.31 -10.70 -20.56
N ASN A 83 14.67 -10.50 -19.29
CA ASN A 83 15.54 -9.41 -18.86
C ASN A 83 16.88 -9.86 -18.29
N ARG A 84 17.03 -11.15 -17.94
CA ARG A 84 18.21 -11.69 -17.23
C ARG A 84 19.54 -11.58 -17.96
N ASP A 85 19.51 -11.52 -19.29
CA ASP A 85 20.71 -11.47 -20.12
C ASP A 85 20.79 -10.14 -20.91
N LYS A 86 20.07 -9.10 -20.46
CA LYS A 86 20.08 -7.78 -21.11
C LYS A 86 21.45 -7.11 -20.98
N ASN A 87 22.10 -6.86 -22.11
CA ASN A 87 23.32 -6.05 -22.17
C ASN A 87 22.99 -4.55 -22.28
N ILE A 88 22.63 -3.96 -21.14
CA ILE A 88 22.19 -2.56 -21.02
C ILE A 88 23.09 -1.73 -20.08
N PHE A 89 24.18 -2.33 -19.59
CA PHE A 89 25.11 -1.75 -18.63
C PHE A 89 26.46 -1.49 -19.32
N LYS A 90 27.25 -0.54 -18.81
CA LYS A 90 28.51 -0.13 -19.46
C LYS A 90 29.69 -1.03 -19.11
N GLN A 91 29.68 -1.60 -17.91
CA GLN A 91 30.77 -2.33 -17.28
C GLN A 91 30.43 -3.81 -17.04
N HIS A 92 29.18 -4.20 -17.24
CA HIS A 92 28.69 -5.56 -17.06
C HIS A 92 27.93 -6.01 -18.30
N ASP A 93 28.18 -7.24 -18.76
CA ASP A 93 27.49 -7.80 -19.93
C ASP A 93 26.01 -8.16 -19.64
N ALA A 94 25.66 -8.28 -18.35
CA ALA A 94 24.32 -8.63 -17.88
C ALA A 94 24.06 -8.06 -16.45
N PRO A 95 22.80 -7.93 -16.01
CA PRO A 95 22.50 -7.55 -14.63
C PRO A 95 22.99 -8.59 -13.61
N THR A 96 23.69 -8.12 -12.58
CA THR A 96 24.07 -8.94 -11.40
C THR A 96 22.95 -9.05 -10.35
N VAL A 97 22.02 -8.09 -10.37
CA VAL A 97 20.84 -8.05 -9.51
C VAL A 97 19.62 -7.76 -10.36
N ILE A 98 18.57 -8.56 -10.20
CA ILE A 98 17.29 -8.33 -10.87
C ILE A 98 16.19 -8.34 -9.83
N GLY A 99 15.36 -7.30 -9.86
CA GLY A 99 14.11 -7.23 -9.13
C GLY A 99 12.94 -7.07 -10.10
N VAL A 100 11.88 -7.85 -9.90
CA VAL A 100 10.61 -7.68 -10.61
C VAL A 100 9.53 -7.46 -9.57
N TYR A 101 8.76 -6.39 -9.70
CA TYR A 101 7.65 -6.05 -8.81
C TYR A 101 6.36 -5.97 -9.61
N LEU A 102 5.37 -6.76 -9.22
CA LEU A 102 4.08 -6.82 -9.86
C LEU A 102 3.03 -6.13 -8.99
N TYR A 103 2.23 -5.24 -9.59
CA TYR A 103 1.17 -4.48 -8.94
C TYR A 103 -0.18 -4.77 -9.60
N THR A 104 -1.28 -4.43 -8.91
CA THR A 104 -2.65 -4.54 -9.45
C THR A 104 -3.01 -3.40 -10.39
N SER A 105 -2.37 -2.25 -10.26
CA SER A 105 -2.68 -1.06 -11.05
C SER A 105 -1.54 -0.05 -11.00
N GLN A 106 -1.58 0.93 -11.91
CA GLN A 106 -0.66 2.06 -11.88
C GLN A 106 -0.81 2.93 -10.63
N ASN A 107 -1.99 2.93 -9.99
CA ASN A 107 -2.18 3.67 -8.74
C ASN A 107 -1.53 2.96 -7.56
N ALA A 108 -1.64 1.62 -7.50
CA ALA A 108 -0.92 0.81 -6.50
C ALA A 108 0.60 1.02 -6.59
N PHE A 109 1.16 1.09 -7.80
CA PHE A 109 2.59 1.38 -8.00
C PHE A 109 3.11 2.67 -7.32
N LYS A 110 2.25 3.67 -7.11
CA LYS A 110 2.65 4.92 -6.43
C LYS A 110 3.10 4.68 -4.98
N ASP A 111 2.56 3.65 -4.34
CA ASP A 111 3.06 3.14 -3.07
C ASP A 111 3.85 1.85 -3.34
N ARG A 112 5.18 1.94 -3.20
CA ARG A 112 6.06 0.81 -3.52
C ARG A 112 5.82 -0.41 -2.64
N ALA A 113 5.11 -0.30 -1.51
CA ALA A 113 4.73 -1.42 -0.66
C ALA A 113 3.50 -2.21 -1.16
N GLU A 114 2.76 -1.71 -2.15
CA GLU A 114 1.51 -2.30 -2.68
C GLU A 114 1.73 -3.40 -3.73
N TRP A 115 2.92 -3.99 -3.80
CA TRP A 115 3.17 -5.10 -4.71
C TRP A 115 2.40 -6.36 -4.27
N ILE A 116 2.01 -7.18 -5.26
CA ILE A 116 1.29 -8.45 -5.05
C ILE A 116 2.19 -9.67 -5.23
N ALA A 117 3.18 -9.57 -6.11
CA ALA A 117 4.24 -10.56 -6.27
C ALA A 117 5.57 -9.86 -6.55
N MET A 118 6.64 -10.44 -6.05
CA MET A 118 7.99 -9.93 -6.22
C MET A 118 8.92 -11.09 -6.55
N LEU A 119 9.82 -10.89 -7.51
CA LEU A 119 10.94 -11.77 -7.79
C LEU A 119 12.25 -11.01 -7.55
N THR A 120 13.19 -11.61 -6.85
CA THR A 120 14.54 -11.06 -6.67
C THR A 120 15.60 -12.10 -6.96
N LYS A 121 16.67 -11.70 -7.66
CA LYS A 121 17.88 -12.50 -7.88
C LYS A 121 19.08 -11.65 -7.54
N GLY A 122 19.81 -11.99 -6.48
CA GLY A 122 21.07 -11.37 -6.12
C GLY A 122 22.27 -12.05 -6.80
N PRO A 123 23.49 -11.50 -6.63
CA PRO A 123 24.69 -12.00 -7.28
C PRO A 123 25.12 -13.38 -6.76
N TYR A 124 24.80 -13.68 -5.50
CA TYR A 124 25.18 -14.94 -4.84
C TYR A 124 24.07 -15.98 -4.79
N ASP A 125 22.85 -15.63 -5.20
CA ASP A 125 21.76 -16.60 -5.28
C ASP A 125 22.00 -17.53 -6.48
N SER A 126 21.71 -18.82 -6.38
CA SER A 126 21.77 -19.72 -7.55
C SER A 126 20.55 -19.55 -8.45
N GLU A 127 19.38 -19.27 -7.84
CA GLU A 127 18.07 -19.16 -8.49
C GLU A 127 17.33 -17.91 -7.99
N PRO A 128 16.37 -17.37 -8.77
CA PRO A 128 15.55 -16.26 -8.30
C PRO A 128 14.63 -16.71 -7.15
N ARG A 129 14.44 -15.83 -6.16
CA ARG A 129 13.47 -16.01 -5.09
C ARG A 129 12.19 -15.24 -5.40
N ILE A 130 11.05 -15.91 -5.28
CA ILE A 130 9.73 -15.33 -5.47
C ILE A 130 9.05 -15.16 -4.11
N SER A 131 8.37 -14.05 -3.92
CA SER A 131 7.63 -13.73 -2.70
C SER A 131 6.28 -13.13 -3.06
N PHE A 132 5.29 -13.37 -2.20
CA PHE A 132 3.91 -12.94 -2.42
C PHE A 132 3.47 -12.08 -1.25
N ASN A 133 2.65 -11.07 -1.56
CA ASN A 133 1.98 -10.31 -0.54
C ASN A 133 0.63 -10.99 -0.23
N ASP A 134 0.67 -11.98 0.66
CA ASP A 134 -0.49 -12.82 0.98
C ASP A 134 -1.68 -12.00 1.49
N PHE A 135 -1.43 -10.90 2.21
CA PHE A 135 -2.49 -9.99 2.64
C PHE A 135 -3.21 -9.36 1.44
N LYS A 136 -2.46 -8.84 0.45
CA LYS A 136 -3.05 -8.22 -0.74
C LYS A 136 -3.73 -9.25 -1.62
N ILE A 137 -3.11 -10.41 -1.86
CA ILE A 137 -3.70 -11.49 -2.65
C ILE A 137 -5.01 -11.96 -2.01
N THR A 138 -5.05 -12.11 -0.69
CA THR A 138 -6.28 -12.53 0.03
C THR A 138 -7.37 -11.46 -0.08
N ALA A 139 -7.02 -10.18 0.09
CA ALA A 139 -7.98 -9.08 -0.06
C ALA A 139 -8.55 -9.01 -1.49
N LEU A 140 -7.72 -9.24 -2.51
CA LEU A 140 -8.14 -9.25 -3.92
C LEU A 140 -9.03 -10.46 -4.25
N ASN A 141 -8.68 -11.64 -3.74
CA ASN A 141 -9.49 -12.84 -3.93
C ASN A 141 -10.82 -12.76 -3.16
N GLY A 142 -10.84 -12.14 -1.98
CA GLY A 142 -12.06 -11.84 -1.23
C GLY A 142 -12.97 -10.82 -1.90
N GLN A 143 -12.46 -10.02 -2.85
CA GLN A 143 -13.28 -9.14 -3.71
C GLN A 143 -13.88 -9.86 -4.94
N ASN A 144 -13.27 -10.97 -5.37
CA ASN A 144 -13.77 -11.79 -6.48
C ASN A 144 -14.76 -12.88 -6.02
N ASP A 145 -14.73 -13.25 -4.74
CA ASP A 145 -15.77 -14.09 -4.15
C ASP A 145 -16.99 -13.21 -3.86
N SER A 146 -18.04 -13.35 -4.68
CA SER A 146 -19.37 -12.78 -4.42
C SER A 146 -20.00 -13.21 -3.08
N SER A 147 -19.31 -14.04 -2.28
CA SER A 147 -19.70 -14.38 -0.92
C SER A 147 -19.26 -13.30 0.05
N LYS A 148 -20.23 -12.55 0.55
CA LYS A 148 -20.09 -11.65 1.70
C LYS A 148 -19.41 -12.42 2.86
N THR A 149 -18.46 -11.78 3.52
CA THR A 149 -17.88 -12.30 4.76
C THR A 149 -18.97 -12.46 5.83
N ASN A 150 -18.75 -13.32 6.82
CA ASN A 150 -19.72 -13.49 7.92
C ASN A 150 -20.04 -12.16 8.62
N ASP A 151 -19.06 -11.27 8.77
CA ASP A 151 -19.25 -9.95 9.37
C ASP A 151 -20.10 -9.04 8.50
N GLU A 152 -19.93 -9.07 7.17
CA GLU A 152 -20.78 -8.32 6.24
C GLU A 152 -22.21 -8.85 6.23
N ILE A 153 -22.40 -10.17 6.29
CA ILE A 153 -23.71 -10.80 6.41
C ILE A 153 -24.40 -10.36 7.71
N GLU A 154 -23.68 -10.39 8.83
CA GLU A 154 -24.23 -9.96 10.13
C GLU A 154 -24.49 -8.45 10.17
N LEU A 155 -23.64 -7.63 9.56
CA LEU A 155 -23.84 -6.19 9.41
C LEU A 155 -25.10 -5.89 8.60
N GLU A 156 -25.34 -6.60 7.51
CA GLU A 156 -26.55 -6.42 6.70
C GLU A 156 -27.82 -6.87 7.42
N LYS A 157 -27.78 -8.00 8.13
CA LYS A 157 -28.88 -8.43 8.99
C LYS A 157 -29.18 -7.38 10.05
N LEU A 158 -28.15 -6.82 10.68
CA LEU A 158 -28.30 -5.76 11.67
C LEU A 158 -28.90 -4.49 11.06
N LYS A 159 -28.37 -4.02 9.93
CA LYS A 159 -28.91 -2.84 9.22
C LYS A 159 -30.37 -3.03 8.84
N SER A 160 -30.73 -4.20 8.30
CA SER A 160 -32.12 -4.54 7.95
C SER A 160 -33.02 -4.52 9.19
N TYR A 161 -32.58 -5.16 10.28
CA TYR A 161 -33.31 -5.19 11.55
C TYR A 161 -33.57 -3.79 12.14
N LEU A 162 -32.58 -2.88 12.04
CA LEU A 162 -32.71 -1.49 12.48
C LEU A 162 -33.63 -0.68 11.56
N GLN A 163 -33.50 -0.87 10.24
CA GLN A 163 -34.30 -0.16 9.24
C GLN A 163 -35.80 -0.47 9.38
N GLU A 164 -36.18 -1.72 9.66
CA GLU A 164 -37.56 -2.11 9.99
C GLU A 164 -38.15 -1.35 11.19
N ARG A 165 -37.28 -0.78 12.04
CA ARG A 165 -37.64 0.00 13.23
C ARG A 165 -37.43 1.50 13.06
N GLY A 166 -37.17 1.95 11.82
CA GLY A 166 -36.91 3.34 11.50
C GLY A 166 -35.59 3.87 12.06
N LEU A 167 -34.59 3.00 12.24
CA LEU A 167 -33.27 3.34 12.73
C LEU A 167 -32.22 3.12 11.65
N GLU A 168 -31.23 4.03 11.59
CA GLU A 168 -30.02 3.90 10.78
C GLU A 168 -28.85 3.60 11.73
N LEU A 169 -27.93 2.71 11.35
CA LEU A 169 -26.88 2.18 12.22
C LEU A 169 -26.03 3.28 12.86
N CYS A 170 -25.48 4.19 12.05
CA CYS A 170 -24.56 5.20 12.54
C CYS A 170 -25.26 6.28 13.35
N THR A 171 -26.42 6.74 12.88
CA THR A 171 -27.28 7.70 13.60
C THR A 171 -27.72 7.14 14.95
N PHE A 172 -28.07 5.85 14.99
CA PHE A 172 -28.46 5.19 16.23
C PHE A 172 -27.27 5.04 17.17
N ALA A 173 -26.10 4.63 16.67
CA ALA A 173 -24.87 4.56 17.47
C ALA A 173 -24.46 5.92 18.05
N ASP A 174 -24.57 7.00 17.27
CA ASP A 174 -24.31 8.36 17.76
C ASP A 174 -25.30 8.78 18.85
N THR A 175 -26.55 8.33 18.77
CA THR A 175 -27.54 8.56 19.82
C THR A 175 -27.14 7.84 21.11
N LEU A 176 -26.64 6.60 21.02
CA LEU A 176 -26.13 5.86 22.18
C LEU A 176 -24.96 6.61 22.84
N LYS A 177 -23.96 7.02 22.06
CA LYS A 177 -22.80 7.78 22.54
C LYS A 177 -23.20 9.09 23.22
N LYS A 178 -24.13 9.84 22.63
CA LYS A 178 -24.62 11.11 23.20
C LYS A 178 -25.30 10.90 24.54
N VAL A 179 -26.12 9.87 24.66
CA VAL A 179 -26.83 9.60 25.92
C VAL A 179 -25.87 9.12 27.01
N GLU A 180 -24.88 8.30 26.68
CA GLU A 180 -23.83 7.91 27.63
C GLU A 180 -23.10 9.15 28.17
N LEU A 181 -22.69 10.06 27.27
CA LEU A 181 -22.05 11.32 27.65
C LEU A 181 -22.97 12.21 28.50
N ASP A 182 -24.25 12.34 28.14
CA ASP A 182 -25.23 13.10 28.91
C ASP A 182 -25.45 12.50 30.31
N ASN A 183 -25.40 11.17 30.44
CA ASN A 183 -25.55 10.48 31.72
C ASN A 183 -24.32 10.71 32.61
N ILE A 184 -23.11 10.73 32.03
CA ILE A 184 -21.88 11.13 32.72
C ILE A 184 -22.02 12.57 33.22
N HIS A 185 -22.43 13.53 32.38
CA HIS A 185 -22.60 14.92 32.80
C HIS A 185 -23.63 15.09 33.92
N LYS A 186 -24.74 14.33 33.89
CA LYS A 186 -25.73 14.33 34.99
C LYS A 186 -25.15 13.77 36.28
N ALA A 187 -24.31 12.75 36.20
CA ALA A 187 -23.63 12.18 37.36
C ALA A 187 -22.57 13.16 37.91
N ASP A 188 -21.77 13.79 37.05
CA ASP A 188 -20.79 14.83 37.42
C ASP A 188 -21.45 15.98 38.18
N ALA A 189 -22.61 16.45 37.71
CA ALA A 189 -23.36 17.54 38.33
C ALA A 189 -23.87 17.18 39.75
N LYS A 190 -24.12 15.90 40.03
CA LYS A 190 -24.68 15.45 41.33
C LYS A 190 -23.60 14.92 42.28
N TYR A 191 -22.59 14.27 41.73
CA TYR A 191 -21.51 13.59 42.46
C TYR A 191 -20.16 13.93 41.80
N PRO A 192 -19.64 15.16 41.97
CA PRO A 192 -18.42 15.61 41.30
C PRO A 192 -17.17 14.83 41.75
N ASP A 193 -17.22 14.22 42.93
CA ASP A 193 -16.20 13.31 43.41
C ASP A 193 -16.44 11.93 42.76
N TYR A 194 -15.76 11.68 41.63
CA TYR A 194 -15.81 10.46 40.79
C TYR A 194 -15.60 9.14 41.58
N GLY A 195 -16.57 8.73 42.39
CA GLY A 195 -16.54 7.53 43.24
C GLY A 195 -17.79 6.66 43.07
N ASP A 196 -18.01 5.73 44.01
CA ASP A 196 -19.06 4.70 43.89
C ASP A 196 -20.47 5.28 43.62
N LYS A 197 -20.80 6.41 44.24
CA LYS A 197 -22.09 7.08 44.03
C LYS A 197 -22.25 7.65 42.62
N HIS A 198 -21.17 8.16 42.04
CA HIS A 198 -21.13 8.67 40.67
C HIS A 198 -21.34 7.53 39.68
N MET A 199 -20.56 6.46 39.80
CA MET A 199 -20.66 5.28 38.92
C MET A 199 -22.02 4.56 39.06
N ALA A 200 -22.56 4.47 40.28
CA ALA A 200 -23.89 3.90 40.50
C ALA A 200 -25.00 4.71 39.81
N MET A 201 -24.87 6.04 39.78
CA MET A 201 -25.82 6.91 39.08
C MET A 201 -25.72 6.75 37.57
N ILE A 202 -24.52 6.71 36.98
CA ILE A 202 -24.33 6.43 35.55
C ILE A 202 -25.01 5.12 35.19
N LYS A 203 -24.68 4.04 35.92
CA LYS A 203 -25.28 2.72 35.71
C LYS A 203 -26.81 2.73 35.79
N GLN A 204 -27.38 3.45 36.76
CA GLN A 204 -28.82 3.60 36.88
C GLN A 204 -29.42 4.31 35.66
N LEU A 205 -28.83 5.42 35.22
CA LEU A 205 -29.32 6.21 34.09
C LEU A 205 -29.20 5.42 32.77
N ASP A 206 -28.09 4.73 32.55
CA ASP A 206 -27.88 3.86 31.40
C ASP A 206 -28.89 2.73 31.38
N THR A 207 -29.12 2.07 32.52
CA THR A 207 -30.13 1.01 32.64
C THR A 207 -31.52 1.53 32.27
N GLN A 208 -31.91 2.70 32.79
CA GLN A 208 -33.21 3.32 32.46
C GLN A 208 -33.32 3.65 30.97
N PHE A 209 -32.25 4.19 30.38
CA PHE A 209 -32.21 4.49 28.94
C PHE A 209 -32.32 3.22 28.09
N TYR A 210 -31.51 2.20 28.36
CA TYR A 210 -31.54 0.95 27.62
C TYR A 210 -32.89 0.23 27.76
N GLU A 211 -33.50 0.19 28.94
CA GLU A 211 -34.85 -0.35 29.11
C GLU A 211 -35.89 0.42 28.28
N SER A 212 -35.78 1.74 28.22
CA SER A 212 -36.66 2.57 27.39
C SER A 212 -36.48 2.27 25.88
N LEU A 213 -35.24 2.06 25.43
CA LEU A 213 -34.92 1.69 24.04
C LEU A 213 -35.45 0.30 23.69
N LYS A 214 -35.19 -0.69 24.56
CA LYS A 214 -35.68 -2.07 24.41
C LYS A 214 -37.20 -2.06 24.23
N LYS A 215 -37.92 -1.31 25.08
CA LYS A 215 -39.38 -1.16 25.01
C LYS A 215 -39.84 -0.43 23.75
N LYS A 216 -39.24 0.72 23.43
CA LYS A 216 -39.65 1.60 22.31
C LYS A 216 -39.48 0.91 20.96
N HIS A 217 -38.35 0.24 20.75
CA HIS A 217 -38.00 -0.37 19.46
C HIS A 217 -38.17 -1.89 19.44
N LYS A 218 -38.69 -2.49 20.51
CA LYS A 218 -38.82 -3.95 20.67
C LYS A 218 -37.49 -4.67 20.37
N MET A 219 -36.41 -4.16 20.96
CA MET A 219 -35.06 -4.65 20.78
C MET A 219 -34.57 -5.38 22.03
N ASN A 220 -33.70 -6.36 21.85
CA ASN A 220 -33.00 -7.01 22.96
C ASN A 220 -31.60 -6.41 23.13
N GLU A 221 -30.95 -6.76 24.24
CA GLU A 221 -29.61 -6.28 24.58
C GLU A 221 -28.55 -6.69 23.56
N ASN A 222 -28.65 -7.89 22.99
CA ASN A 222 -27.73 -8.38 21.97
C ASN A 222 -27.67 -7.47 20.73
N ILE A 223 -28.82 -6.93 20.29
CA ILE A 223 -28.85 -5.98 19.17
C ILE A 223 -28.13 -4.68 19.52
N ILE A 224 -28.35 -4.15 20.73
CA ILE A 224 -27.71 -2.91 21.19
C ILE A 224 -26.18 -3.09 21.24
N THR A 225 -25.71 -4.22 21.77
CA THR A 225 -24.29 -4.58 21.78
C THR A 225 -23.72 -4.70 20.37
N LYS A 226 -24.44 -5.37 19.45
CA LYS A 226 -24.03 -5.46 18.04
C LYS A 226 -23.93 -4.09 17.38
N VAL A 227 -24.85 -3.17 17.66
CA VAL A 227 -24.78 -1.78 17.16
C VAL A 227 -23.47 -1.12 17.59
N ALA A 228 -23.12 -1.20 18.88
CA ALA A 228 -21.87 -0.61 19.37
C ALA A 228 -20.63 -1.20 18.67
N ILE A 229 -20.57 -2.54 18.54
CA ILE A 229 -19.46 -3.25 17.90
C ILE A 229 -19.32 -2.85 16.43
N PHE A 230 -20.39 -2.98 15.64
CA PHE A 230 -20.34 -2.69 14.21
C PHE A 230 -20.15 -1.19 13.94
N ALA A 231 -20.73 -0.30 14.76
CA ALA A 231 -20.55 1.13 14.56
C ALA A 231 -19.08 1.57 14.75
N MET A 232 -18.33 0.95 15.66
CA MET A 232 -16.89 1.27 15.81
C MET A 232 -16.07 0.98 14.54
N SER A 233 -16.43 -0.07 13.80
CA SER A 233 -15.70 -0.45 12.59
C SER A 233 -16.21 0.24 11.33
N TYR A 234 -17.49 0.60 11.28
CA TYR A 234 -18.18 1.00 10.04
C TYR A 234 -18.75 2.42 10.04
N CYS A 235 -18.83 3.11 11.18
CA CYS A 235 -19.29 4.50 11.28
C CYS A 235 -18.09 5.40 11.58
N LYS A 236 -17.75 6.27 10.63
CA LYS A 236 -16.64 7.23 10.71
C LYS A 236 -17.12 8.59 11.18
#